data_AF-A0A952B3Y0-F1
#
_entry.id   AF-A0A952B3Y0-F1
#
_cell.length_a   1.000
_cell.length_b   1.000
_cell.length_c   1.000
_cell.angle_alpha   90.00
_cell.angle_beta   90.00
_cell.angle_gamma   90.00
#
_symmetry.space_group_name_H-M   'P 1'
#
loop_
_entity.id
_entity.type
_entity.pdbx_description
1 polymer ?
#
loop_
_entity_poly.entity_id
_entity_poly.type
_entity_poly.pdbx_seq_one_letter_code
_entity_poly.pdbx_strand_id
1 'polypeptide(L)'
;MRFVIKLIISLCIITLCTQIGRKLPTLAGLIAVMPLTGLIVLVWLYMDNPGDFNLMADYTKGALWGIVPSLLFFLVAFLCFQKRLSLWIVLCASFAVWIVAAVIHQLLLHK
;
A
#
# COMPACT_ATOMS: atom_id res chain seq x y z
N MET A 1 -11.97 15.32 -18.20
CA MET A 1 -13.03 14.84 -17.27
C MET A 1 -12.60 13.65 -16.39
N ARG A 2 -12.00 12.57 -16.92
CA ARG A 2 -11.53 11.42 -16.08
C ARG A 2 -10.52 11.79 -14.97
N PHE A 3 -9.65 12.77 -15.20
CA PHE A 3 -8.62 13.18 -14.22
C PHE A 3 -9.20 13.80 -12.94
N VAL A 4 -10.19 14.71 -13.08
CA VAL A 4 -10.83 15.39 -11.94
C VAL A 4 -11.59 14.39 -11.05
N ILE A 5 -12.26 13.41 -11.66
CA ILE A 5 -12.96 12.35 -10.92
C ILE A 5 -11.97 11.49 -10.11
N LYS A 6 -10.84 11.11 -10.71
CA LYS A 6 -9.77 10.38 -9.99
C LYS A 6 -9.25 11.18 -8.80
N LEU A 7 -9.05 12.49 -8.98
CA LEU A 7 -8.61 13.40 -7.91
C LEU A 7 -9.60 13.44 -6.74
N ILE A 8 -10.89 13.64 -7.01
CA ILE A 8 -11.93 13.73 -5.97
C ILE A 8 -12.01 12.41 -5.18
N ILE A 9 -11.98 11.27 -5.86
CA ILE A 9 -12.02 9.96 -5.21
C ILE A 9 -10.81 9.77 -4.29
N SER A 10 -9.59 10.09 -4.76
CA SER A 10 -8.38 9.99 -3.94
C SER A 10 -8.44 10.91 -2.71
N LEU A 11 -8.88 12.16 -2.88
CA LEU A 11 -9.01 13.10 -1.76
C LEU A 11 -10.04 12.63 -0.73
N CYS A 12 -11.18 12.11 -1.20
CA CYS A 12 -12.24 11.61 -0.34
C CYS A 12 -11.76 10.41 0.50
N ILE A 13 -11.05 9.46 -0.13
CA ILE A 13 -10.47 8.31 0.58
C ILE A 13 -9.49 8.77 1.67
N ILE A 14 -8.54 9.66 1.33
CA ILE A 14 -7.52 10.13 2.29
C ILE A 14 -8.18 10.85 3.47
N THR A 15 -9.09 11.79 3.18
CA THR A 15 -9.77 12.57 4.23
C THR A 15 -10.62 11.71 5.14
N LEU A 16 -11.40 10.76 4.60
CA LEU A 16 -12.16 9.80 5.40
C LEU A 16 -11.25 8.94 6.30
N CYS A 17 -10.16 8.40 5.75
CA CYS A 17 -9.19 7.62 6.53
C CYS A 17 -8.61 8.42 7.69
N THR A 18 -8.19 9.68 7.45
CA THR A 18 -7.64 10.53 8.52
C THR A 18 -8.66 10.89 9.60
N GLN A 19 -9.93 11.10 9.24
CA GLN A 19 -11.00 11.38 10.20
C GLN A 19 -11.33 10.16 11.06
N ILE A 20 -11.44 8.97 10.43
CA ILE A 20 -11.69 7.72 11.15
C ILE A 20 -10.51 7.42 12.09
N GLY A 21 -9.26 7.68 11.66
CA GLY A 21 -8.06 7.44 12.47
C GLY A 21 -8.00 8.21 13.79
N ARG A 22 -8.67 9.37 13.86
CA ARG A 22 -8.76 10.14 15.11
C ARG A 22 -9.71 9.53 16.14
N LYS A 23 -10.72 8.78 15.70
CA LYS A 23 -11.76 8.18 16.57
C LYS A 23 -11.56 6.68 16.79
N LEU A 24 -11.17 5.95 15.74
CA LEU A 24 -11.02 4.50 15.68
C LEU A 24 -9.71 4.13 14.96
N PRO A 25 -8.55 4.23 15.63
CA PRO A 25 -7.24 4.05 14.99
C PRO A 25 -7.02 2.64 14.44
N THR A 26 -7.56 1.60 15.07
CA THR A 26 -7.49 0.21 14.59
C THR A 26 -8.25 0.02 13.27
N LEU A 27 -9.48 0.56 13.19
CA LEU A 27 -10.30 0.53 11.99
C LEU A 27 -9.65 1.36 10.87
N ALA A 28 -9.10 2.52 11.19
CA ALA A 28 -8.38 3.35 10.23
C ALA A 28 -7.13 2.66 9.69
N GLY A 29 -6.40 1.92 10.53
CA GLY A 29 -5.29 1.09 10.08
C GLY A 29 -5.72 0.01 9.09
N LEU A 30 -6.83 -0.68 9.36
CA LEU A 30 -7.42 -1.67 8.44
C LEU A 30 -7.78 -1.04 7.09
N ILE A 31 -8.47 0.10 7.11
CA ILE A 31 -8.86 0.83 5.89
C ILE A 31 -7.61 1.35 5.15
N ALA A 32 -6.59 1.82 5.86
CA ALA A 32 -5.36 2.33 5.27
C ALA A 32 -4.51 1.23 4.59
N VAL A 33 -4.53 0.01 5.12
CA VAL A 33 -3.82 -1.15 4.52
C VAL A 33 -4.65 -1.82 3.43
N MET A 34 -5.96 -1.56 3.37
CA MET A 34 -6.82 -2.05 2.29
C MET A 34 -6.24 -1.60 0.94
N PRO A 35 -6.10 -2.51 -0.05
CA PRO A 35 -5.47 -2.20 -1.33
C PRO A 35 -6.42 -1.43 -2.24
N LEU A 36 -6.97 -0.30 -1.77
CA LEU A 36 -7.91 0.54 -2.51
C LEU A 36 -7.27 1.03 -3.81
N THR A 37 -6.05 1.56 -3.74
CA THR A 37 -5.30 1.97 -4.95
C THR A 37 -5.07 0.78 -5.89
N GLY A 38 -4.65 -0.35 -5.34
CA GLY A 38 -4.43 -1.59 -6.10
C GLY A 38 -5.69 -2.12 -6.78
N LEU A 39 -6.84 -2.03 -6.11
CA LEU A 39 -8.15 -2.40 -6.62
C LEU A 39 -8.55 -1.52 -7.78
N ILE A 40 -8.42 -0.20 -7.65
CA ILE A 40 -8.86 0.67 -8.75
C ILE A 40 -7.96 0.48 -9.98
N VAL A 41 -6.65 0.28 -9.78
CA VAL A 41 -5.72 -0.09 -10.87
C VAL A 41 -6.11 -1.40 -11.53
N LEU A 42 -6.46 -2.44 -10.76
CA LEU A 42 -6.92 -3.73 -11.31
C LEU A 42 -8.17 -3.56 -12.18
N VAL A 43 -9.16 -2.79 -11.69
CA VAL A 43 -10.40 -2.51 -12.44
C VAL A 43 -10.10 -1.79 -13.75
N TRP A 44 -9.24 -0.78 -13.73
CA TRP A 44 -8.84 -0.08 -14.96
C TRP A 44 -8.07 -0.98 -15.91
N LEU A 45 -7.12 -1.78 -15.41
CA LEU A 45 -6.34 -2.69 -16.23
C LEU A 45 -7.23 -3.71 -16.95
N TYR A 46 -8.24 -4.23 -16.25
CA TYR A 46 -9.24 -5.13 -16.82
C TYR A 46 -10.13 -4.43 -17.85
N MET A 47 -10.58 -3.19 -17.57
CA MET A 47 -11.40 -2.42 -18.51
C MET A 47 -10.63 -2.06 -19.79
N ASP A 48 -9.34 -1.76 -19.67
CA ASP A 48 -8.50 -1.37 -20.79
C ASP A 48 -8.03 -2.59 -21.60
N ASN A 49 -7.91 -3.78 -20.98
CA ASN A 49 -7.48 -5.03 -21.63
C ASN A 49 -8.46 -6.19 -21.31
N PRO A 50 -9.70 -6.12 -21.82
CA PRO A 50 -10.70 -7.15 -21.52
C PRO A 50 -10.26 -8.50 -22.11
N GLY A 51 -10.18 -9.52 -21.25
CA GLY A 51 -9.84 -10.90 -21.62
C GLY A 51 -8.36 -11.30 -21.45
N ASP A 52 -7.46 -10.38 -21.12
CA ASP A 52 -6.06 -10.71 -20.82
C ASP A 52 -5.88 -11.14 -19.36
N PHE A 53 -6.19 -12.41 -19.09
CA PHE A 53 -6.04 -13.00 -17.76
C PHE A 53 -4.58 -13.13 -17.31
N ASN A 54 -3.62 -13.21 -18.25
CA ASN A 54 -2.20 -13.29 -17.91
C ASN A 54 -1.74 -11.97 -17.29
N LEU A 55 -2.10 -10.84 -17.90
CA LEU A 55 -1.83 -9.51 -17.34
C LEU A 55 -2.44 -9.33 -15.94
N MET A 56 -3.67 -9.80 -15.73
CA MET A 56 -4.30 -9.74 -14.41
C MET A 56 -3.59 -10.64 -13.39
N ALA A 57 -3.19 -11.84 -13.81
CA ALA A 57 -2.44 -12.78 -12.96
C ALA A 57 -1.08 -12.21 -12.55
N ASP A 58 -0.34 -11.59 -13.48
CA ASP A 58 0.96 -10.98 -13.19
C ASP A 58 0.83 -9.76 -12.28
N TYR A 59 -0.17 -8.90 -12.53
CA TYR A 59 -0.45 -7.77 -11.65
C TYR A 59 -0.82 -8.20 -10.23
N THR A 60 -1.74 -9.17 -10.10
CA THR A 60 -2.17 -9.68 -8.79
C THR A 60 -1.05 -10.41 -8.07
N LYS A 61 -0.20 -11.16 -8.79
CA LYS A 61 1.03 -11.76 -8.24
C LYS A 61 1.98 -10.69 -7.73
N GLY A 62 2.25 -9.64 -8.52
CA GLY A 62 3.07 -8.50 -8.09
C GLY A 62 2.52 -7.81 -6.84
N ALA A 63 1.21 -7.58 -6.80
CA ALA A 63 0.53 -6.98 -5.65
C ALA A 63 0.59 -7.87 -4.40
N LEU A 64 0.34 -9.18 -4.55
CA LEU A 64 0.40 -10.17 -3.46
C LEU A 64 1.78 -10.16 -2.81
N TRP A 65 2.83 -10.20 -3.63
CA TRP A 65 4.19 -10.17 -3.13
C TRP A 65 4.61 -8.81 -2.56
N GLY A 66 4.08 -7.71 -3.10
CA GLY A 66 4.27 -6.35 -2.57
C GLY A 66 3.72 -6.14 -1.15
N ILE A 67 2.86 -7.04 -0.66
CA ILE A 67 2.38 -7.03 0.73
C ILE A 67 3.55 -7.31 1.70
N VAL A 68 4.52 -8.16 1.34
CA VAL A 68 5.60 -8.56 2.26
C VAL A 68 6.49 -7.38 2.68
N PRO A 69 7.04 -6.55 1.77
CA PRO A 69 7.76 -5.34 2.17
C PRO A 69 6.89 -4.37 2.98
N SER A 70 5.62 -4.22 2.61
CA SER A 70 4.67 -3.33 3.27
C SER A 70 4.37 -3.79 4.71
N LEU A 71 4.23 -5.10 4.93
CA LEU A 71 4.07 -5.68 6.26
C LEU A 71 5.29 -5.39 7.15
N LEU A 72 6.50 -5.57 6.61
CA LEU A 72 7.74 -5.28 7.33
C LEU A 72 7.86 -3.80 7.71
N PHE A 73 7.46 -2.89 6.80
CA PHE A 73 7.40 -1.45 7.09
C PHE A 73 6.55 -1.15 8.33
N PHE A 74 5.32 -1.68 8.36
CA PHE A 74 4.39 -1.44 9.47
C PHE A 74 4.83 -2.14 10.76
N LEU A 75 5.46 -3.32 10.67
CA LEU A 75 6.03 -4.01 11.82
C LEU A 75 7.13 -3.16 12.49
N VAL A 76 8.07 -2.63 11.70
CA VAL A 76 9.12 -1.73 12.21
C VAL A 76 8.49 -0.47 12.79
N ALA A 77 7.51 0.11 12.10
CA ALA A 77 6.84 1.31 12.58
C ALA A 77 6.19 1.09 13.95
N PHE A 78 5.47 -0.03 14.09
CA PHE A 78 4.83 -0.44 15.34
C PHE A 78 5.84 -0.60 16.47
N LEU A 79 6.94 -1.33 16.25
CA LEU A 79 8.00 -1.53 17.26
C LEU A 79 8.70 -0.21 17.63
N CYS A 80 8.97 0.66 16.67
CA CYS A 80 9.56 1.97 16.90
C CYS A 80 8.64 2.89 17.72
N PHE A 81 7.34 2.90 17.41
CA PHE A 81 6.36 3.67 18.18
C PHE A 81 6.15 3.13 19.60
N GLN A 82 6.25 1.81 19.83
CA GLN A 82 6.27 1.25 21.20
C GLN A 82 7.45 1.79 22.01
N LYS A 83 8.60 2.03 21.37
CA LYS A 83 9.80 2.63 21.98
C LYS A 83 9.73 4.16 22.11
N ARG A 84 8.59 4.79 21.79
CA ARG A 84 8.39 6.25 21.82
C ARG A 84 9.42 7.04 21.00
N LEU A 85 9.92 6.46 19.91
CA LEU A 85 10.84 7.15 19.01
C LEU A 85 10.12 8.27 18.24
N SER A 86 10.88 9.28 17.79
CA SER A 86 10.32 10.37 16.99
C SER A 86 9.86 9.87 15.61
N LEU A 87 8.84 10.52 15.05
CA LEU A 87 8.27 10.17 13.75
C LEU A 87 9.34 10.05 12.65
N TRP A 88 10.29 10.98 12.61
CA TRP A 88 11.36 10.99 11.61
C TRP A 88 12.22 9.74 11.68
N ILE A 89 12.60 9.30 12.89
CA ILE A 89 13.38 8.06 13.08
C ILE A 89 12.55 6.85 12.65
N VAL A 90 11.26 6.81 13.02
CA VAL A 90 10.35 5.72 12.65
C VAL A 90 10.25 5.61 11.13
N LEU A 91 10.01 6.72 10.43
CA LEU A 91 9.90 6.74 8.98
C LEU A 91 11.20 6.29 8.31
N CYS A 92 12.35 6.83 8.72
CA CYS A 92 13.65 6.44 8.16
C CYS A 92 13.91 4.93 8.35
N ALA A 93 13.67 4.38 9.54
CA ALA A 93 13.88 2.97 9.82
C ALA A 93 12.92 2.08 9.01
N SER A 94 11.63 2.41 8.99
CA SER A 94 10.63 1.63 8.26
C SER A 94 10.86 1.66 6.75
N PHE A 95 11.20 2.81 6.17
CA PHE A 95 11.53 2.91 4.74
C PHE A 95 12.82 2.18 4.39
N ALA A 96 13.86 2.24 5.23
CA ALA A 96 15.08 1.48 5.00
C ALA A 96 14.80 -0.03 4.93
N VAL A 97 14.03 -0.56 5.88
CA VAL A 97 13.63 -1.98 5.86
C VAL A 97 12.75 -2.32 4.66
N TRP A 98 11.82 -1.44 4.30
CA TRP A 98 10.98 -1.65 3.11
C TRP A 98 11.81 -1.74 1.83
N ILE A 99 12.78 -0.85 1.63
CA ILE A 99 13.66 -0.85 0.46
C ILE A 99 14.48 -2.14 0.41
N VAL A 100 15.09 -2.54 1.54
CA VAL A 100 15.87 -3.78 1.62
C VAL A 100 15.00 -4.99 1.28
N ALA A 101 13.78 -5.07 1.85
CA ALA A 101 12.84 -6.14 1.56
C ALA A 101 12.39 -6.15 0.09
N ALA A 102 12.10 -4.98 -0.48
CA ALA A 102 11.72 -4.85 -1.88
C ALA A 102 12.84 -5.26 -2.83
N VAL A 103 14.09 -4.90 -2.54
CA VAL A 103 15.26 -5.28 -3.33
C VAL A 103 15.51 -6.78 -3.26
N ILE A 104 15.51 -7.37 -2.05
CA ILE A 104 15.66 -8.83 -1.87
C ILE A 104 14.58 -9.56 -2.66
N HIS A 105 13.34 -9.08 -2.58
CA HIS A 105 12.22 -9.66 -3.29
C HIS A 105 12.36 -9.56 -4.82
N GLN A 106 12.73 -8.40 -5.35
CA GLN A 106 12.94 -8.20 -6.79
C GLN A 106 14.07 -9.08 -7.33
N LEU A 107 15.12 -9.30 -6.54
CA LEU A 107 16.23 -10.19 -6.88
C LEU A 107 15.83 -11.68 -6.86
N LEU A 108 14.87 -12.05 -6.01
CA LEU A 108 14.33 -13.41 -5.92
C LEU A 108 13.38 -13.75 -7.08
N LEU A 109 12.57 -12.78 -7.55
CA LEU A 109 11.65 -12.97 -8.67
C LEU A 109 12.29 -12.85 -10.06
N HIS A 110 13.46 -12.21 -10.18
CA HIS A 110 14.23 -12.14 -11.43
C HIS A 110 15.25 -13.30 -11.62
N LYS A 111 15.18 -14.33 -10.78
CA LYS A 111 15.82 -15.64 -11.02
C LYS A 111 14.78 -16.63 -11.52
#